data_AF-A0A7R7TCL8-F1
#
_entry.id   AF-A0A7R7TCL8-F1
#
_cell.length_a   1.000
_cell.length_b   1.000
_cell.length_c   1.000
_cell.angle_alpha   90.00
_cell.angle_beta   90.00
_cell.angle_gamma   90.00
#
_symmetry.space_group_name_H-M   'P 1'
#
loop_
_entity.id
_entity.type
_entity.pdbx_description
1 polymer ?
#
loop_
_entity_poly.entity_id
_entity_poly.type
_entity_poly.pdbx_seq_one_letter_code
_entity_poly.pdbx_strand_id
1 'polypeptide(L)'
;MEAWGGGSLRLAYRLPGLGLPLEGEVDLKALALALTSPEGEGALRYAGGKVEGRLVLGVYGLALALEGKGDRVAVSGSHPAYPWWAAGAGRLEGEVDLSGTYRLAYAAGPQRLTLTGRLLEAVLEAEGPYASGRLTYPAGGDLRVDLPLPPLEGRFRGRVGGEGYGVEGVLEAGGGRVLVEGRLLPLRGELVLEEAALEDFVARYVPYLKGRVSGRVHLEGLKAQGALSGRVEVAGTALPFSFSGDLGAGLARGEGRLGETAFRVDLEGGRLDLFAAPRAFPLHLLLAAVAGPLEGEAYWTGVLRLRLPLGDPLRGEGVLVGESLRFVGAGTSSRAGRPSASRGAASGWTPSASRARAPGRGGATGAPREATSTSPSGTRSSPPSYRWCPPSSPTGPRARGPWSSGSPGRGSAWSFRASASAWGPWRASSPRASSP
;
A
#
# COMPACT_ATOMS: atom_id res chain seq x y z
N MET A 1 -15.49 -37.76 -5.36
CA MET A 1 -16.47 -38.64 -4.70
C MET A 1 -15.72 -39.92 -4.39
N GLU A 2 -15.37 -40.13 -3.12
CA GLU A 2 -14.75 -41.39 -2.69
C GLU A 2 -15.82 -42.18 -1.94
N ALA A 3 -16.23 -43.31 -2.49
CA ALA A 3 -17.14 -44.23 -1.83
C ALA A 3 -16.30 -45.16 -0.93
N TRP A 4 -16.35 -44.93 0.37
CA TRP A 4 -15.82 -45.89 1.33
C TRP A 4 -16.94 -46.88 1.66
N GLY A 5 -16.65 -48.17 1.49
CA GLY A 5 -17.61 -49.25 1.76
C GLY A 5 -18.10 -49.18 3.20
N GLY A 6 -19.33 -48.69 3.39
CA GLY A 6 -19.86 -48.50 4.74
C GLY A 6 -21.09 -47.58 4.87
N GLY A 7 -21.99 -47.52 3.89
CA GLY A 7 -23.31 -46.87 4.06
C GLY A 7 -23.31 -45.34 4.28
N SER A 8 -22.17 -44.67 4.20
CA SER A 8 -22.07 -43.21 4.23
C SER A 8 -21.39 -42.68 2.97
N LEU A 9 -21.78 -41.47 2.55
CA LEU A 9 -21.27 -40.80 1.36
C LEU A 9 -20.82 -39.39 1.74
N ARG A 10 -19.56 -39.05 1.41
CA ARG A 10 -18.99 -37.73 1.66
C ARG A 10 -18.96 -36.87 0.40
N LEU A 11 -19.43 -35.65 0.53
CA LEU A 11 -19.51 -34.62 -0.51
C LEU A 11 -18.65 -33.44 -0.07
N ALA A 12 -17.60 -33.15 -0.81
CA ALA A 12 -16.88 -31.89 -0.67
C ALA A 12 -17.40 -30.91 -1.73
N TYR A 13 -17.85 -29.74 -1.30
CA TYR A 13 -18.36 -28.69 -2.16
C TYR A 13 -17.69 -27.38 -1.82
N ARG A 14 -17.11 -26.70 -2.81
CA ARG A 14 -16.69 -25.30 -2.65
C ARG A 14 -17.78 -24.41 -3.17
N LEU A 15 -18.25 -23.50 -2.32
CA LEU A 15 -19.17 -22.45 -2.71
C LEU A 15 -18.50 -21.56 -3.78
N PRO A 16 -19.04 -21.51 -5.01
CA PRO A 16 -18.54 -20.63 -6.05
C PRO A 16 -18.58 -19.17 -5.59
N GLY A 17 -17.55 -18.39 -5.91
CA GLY A 17 -17.44 -16.98 -5.53
C GLY A 17 -17.04 -16.73 -4.07
N LEU A 18 -17.38 -17.63 -3.13
CA LEU A 18 -16.97 -17.51 -1.72
C LEU A 18 -15.72 -18.31 -1.37
N GLY A 19 -15.38 -19.34 -2.16
CA GLY A 19 -14.25 -20.21 -1.88
C GLY A 19 -14.39 -21.09 -0.63
N LEU A 20 -15.50 -20.94 0.11
CA LEU A 20 -15.74 -21.60 1.38
C LEU A 20 -15.91 -23.12 1.18
N PRO A 21 -15.08 -23.95 1.81
CA PRO A 21 -15.24 -25.40 1.78
C PRO A 21 -16.41 -25.81 2.66
N LEU A 22 -17.39 -26.50 2.07
CA LEU A 22 -18.45 -27.22 2.78
C LEU A 22 -18.25 -28.71 2.60
N GLU A 23 -18.44 -29.45 3.69
CA GLU A 23 -18.39 -30.90 3.72
C GLU A 23 -19.77 -31.44 4.12
N GLY A 24 -20.34 -32.26 3.25
CA GLY A 24 -21.59 -32.98 3.48
C GLY A 24 -21.31 -34.45 3.75
N GLU A 25 -21.81 -34.99 4.85
CA GLU A 25 -21.79 -36.43 5.13
C GLU A 25 -23.23 -36.96 5.11
N VAL A 26 -23.52 -37.83 4.14
CA VAL A 26 -24.83 -38.47 3.96
C VAL A 26 -24.77 -39.86 4.57
N ASP A 27 -25.58 -40.11 5.59
CA ASP A 27 -25.85 -41.45 6.10
C ASP A 27 -27.04 -42.05 5.33
N LEU A 28 -26.76 -43.06 4.50
CA LEU A 28 -27.76 -43.70 3.66
C LEU A 28 -28.68 -44.64 4.45
N LYS A 29 -28.27 -45.11 5.63
CA LYS A 29 -29.11 -45.95 6.50
C LYS A 29 -30.12 -45.09 7.28
N ALA A 30 -29.66 -43.94 7.79
CA ALA A 30 -30.49 -43.02 8.53
C ALA A 30 -31.23 -42.00 7.65
N LEU A 31 -30.93 -41.96 6.35
CA LEU A 31 -31.36 -40.92 5.39
C LEU A 31 -31.13 -39.51 5.96
N ALA A 32 -29.94 -39.32 6.54
CA ALA A 32 -29.56 -38.09 7.21
C ALA A 32 -28.39 -37.43 6.47
N LEU A 33 -28.37 -36.09 6.47
CA LEU A 33 -27.27 -35.30 5.92
C LEU A 33 -26.71 -34.42 7.05
N ALA A 34 -25.41 -34.52 7.30
CA ALA A 34 -24.67 -33.58 8.13
C ALA A 34 -23.90 -32.61 7.22
N LEU A 35 -23.94 -31.31 7.53
CA LEU A 35 -23.20 -30.26 6.85
C LEU A 35 -22.24 -29.59 7.84
N THR A 36 -20.95 -29.61 7.50
CA THR A 36 -19.85 -29.01 8.26
C THR A 36 -18.98 -28.15 7.34
N SER A 37 -18.04 -27.41 7.94
CA SER A 37 -16.99 -26.71 7.22
C SER A 37 -15.68 -26.82 8.01
N PRO A 38 -14.53 -27.10 7.37
CA PRO A 38 -13.25 -27.07 8.05
C PRO A 38 -12.83 -25.64 8.48
N GLU A 39 -13.45 -24.61 7.91
CA GLU A 39 -13.25 -23.20 8.28
C GLU A 39 -14.35 -22.69 9.24
N GLY A 40 -15.13 -23.60 9.83
CA GLY A 40 -16.26 -23.29 10.69
C GLY A 40 -16.34 -24.14 11.95
N GLU A 41 -17.27 -23.77 12.83
CA GLU A 41 -17.54 -24.49 14.07
C GLU A 41 -18.97 -25.02 14.09
N GLY A 42 -19.13 -26.28 14.52
CA GLY A 42 -20.42 -26.94 14.62
C GLY A 42 -20.87 -27.65 13.33
N ALA A 43 -22.13 -28.04 13.29
CA ALA A 43 -22.72 -28.80 12.20
C ALA A 43 -24.23 -28.53 12.12
N LEU A 44 -24.77 -28.56 10.90
CA LEU A 44 -26.20 -28.71 10.67
C LEU A 44 -26.49 -30.16 10.32
N ARG A 45 -27.56 -30.72 10.88
CA ARG A 45 -28.01 -32.09 10.56
C ARG A 45 -29.45 -32.05 10.07
N TYR A 46 -29.66 -32.55 8.87
CA TYR A 46 -30.97 -32.86 8.33
C TYR A 46 -31.30 -34.34 8.57
N ALA A 47 -32.40 -34.63 9.24
CA ALA A 47 -32.93 -35.98 9.42
C ALA A 47 -34.45 -35.94 9.62
N GLY A 48 -35.18 -36.89 9.01
CA GLY A 48 -36.62 -37.02 9.22
C GLY A 48 -37.44 -35.76 8.87
N GLY A 49 -37.03 -35.01 7.84
CA GLY A 49 -37.71 -33.78 7.43
C GLY A 49 -37.43 -32.56 8.31
N LYS A 50 -36.43 -32.63 9.20
CA LYS A 50 -36.04 -31.55 10.10
C LYS A 50 -34.55 -31.26 10.00
N VAL A 51 -34.19 -29.98 10.12
CA VAL A 51 -32.83 -29.48 10.28
C VAL A 51 -32.63 -29.05 11.72
N GLU A 52 -31.58 -29.56 12.33
CA GLU A 52 -31.17 -29.26 13.70
C GLU A 52 -29.67 -28.94 13.75
N GLY A 53 -29.23 -28.39 14.88
CA GLY A 53 -27.85 -28.01 15.10
C GLY A 53 -27.54 -26.57 14.68
N ARG A 54 -26.26 -26.23 14.74
CA ARG A 54 -25.75 -24.88 14.48
C ARG A 54 -24.39 -24.96 13.82
N LEU A 55 -24.21 -24.20 12.74
CA LEU A 55 -22.96 -24.05 12.01
C LEU A 55 -22.56 -22.57 11.98
N VAL A 56 -21.36 -22.26 12.46
CA VAL A 56 -20.79 -20.91 12.49
C VAL A 56 -19.63 -20.83 11.50
N LEU A 57 -19.60 -19.78 10.68
CA LEU A 57 -18.67 -19.59 9.57
C LEU A 57 -18.12 -18.15 9.59
N GLY A 58 -16.83 -18.00 9.33
CA GLY A 58 -16.20 -16.69 9.12
C GLY A 58 -16.03 -16.40 7.63
N VAL A 59 -16.96 -15.66 7.02
CA VAL A 59 -16.97 -15.41 5.57
C VAL A 59 -16.49 -13.99 5.27
N TYR A 60 -15.24 -13.82 4.82
CA TYR A 60 -14.66 -12.50 4.48
C TYR A 60 -14.89 -11.41 5.54
N GLY A 61 -14.80 -11.77 6.83
CA GLY A 61 -15.02 -10.85 7.96
C GLY A 61 -16.47 -10.75 8.44
N LEU A 62 -17.42 -11.39 7.76
CA LEU A 62 -18.78 -11.62 8.27
C LEU A 62 -18.79 -12.88 9.14
N ALA A 63 -19.12 -12.72 10.42
CA ALA A 63 -19.45 -13.86 11.28
C ALA A 63 -20.87 -14.32 10.96
N LEU A 64 -21.01 -15.45 10.29
CA LEU A 64 -22.28 -16.05 9.87
C LEU A 64 -22.61 -17.25 10.77
N ALA A 65 -23.86 -17.35 11.22
CA ALA A 65 -24.39 -18.46 11.98
C ALA A 65 -25.67 -18.97 11.32
N LEU A 66 -25.68 -20.26 11.05
CA LEU A 66 -26.81 -21.01 10.51
C LEU A 66 -27.34 -21.91 11.63
N GLU A 67 -28.64 -21.84 11.91
CA GLU A 67 -29.28 -22.60 12.99
C GLU A 67 -30.49 -23.37 12.45
N GLY A 68 -30.50 -24.68 12.64
CA GLY A 68 -31.62 -25.53 12.26
C GLY A 68 -32.80 -25.35 13.21
N LYS A 69 -33.98 -25.03 12.67
CA LYS A 69 -35.23 -24.83 13.41
C LYS A 69 -36.35 -25.69 12.85
N GLY A 70 -36.11 -26.99 12.72
CA GLY A 70 -37.11 -27.92 12.20
C GLY A 70 -37.19 -27.83 10.68
N ASP A 71 -38.21 -27.19 10.12
CA ASP A 71 -38.42 -27.13 8.66
C ASP A 71 -37.60 -26.04 7.94
N ARG A 72 -36.76 -25.31 8.68
CA ARG A 72 -36.01 -24.15 8.20
C ARG A 72 -34.65 -24.01 8.85
N VAL A 73 -33.79 -23.24 8.20
CA VAL A 73 -32.50 -22.79 8.71
C VAL A 73 -32.57 -21.28 8.90
N ALA A 74 -32.47 -20.84 10.16
CA ALA A 74 -32.30 -19.43 10.47
C ALA A 74 -30.88 -18.99 10.14
N VAL A 75 -30.75 -17.87 9.45
CA VAL A 75 -29.49 -17.25 9.06
C VAL A 75 -29.32 -15.99 9.88
N SER A 76 -28.18 -15.85 10.55
CA SER A 76 -27.83 -14.64 11.25
C SER A 76 -26.36 -14.33 11.03
N GLY A 77 -25.99 -13.07 10.92
CA GLY A 77 -24.60 -12.70 10.83
C GLY A 77 -24.34 -11.24 11.11
N SER A 78 -23.10 -10.91 11.40
CA SER A 78 -22.69 -9.53 11.63
C SER A 78 -21.24 -9.30 11.26
N HIS A 79 -20.92 -8.07 10.90
CA HIS A 79 -19.55 -7.61 10.70
C HIS A 79 -19.34 -6.27 11.42
N PRO A 80 -18.12 -5.99 11.91
CA PRO A 80 -17.81 -4.70 12.50
C PRO A 80 -17.81 -3.59 11.44
N ALA A 81 -17.72 -2.34 11.90
CA ALA A 81 -17.53 -1.22 10.99
C ALA A 81 -16.17 -1.32 10.29
N TYR A 82 -16.17 -1.25 8.96
CA TYR A 82 -14.95 -1.25 8.16
C TYR A 82 -14.62 0.17 7.68
N PRO A 83 -13.33 0.56 7.61
CA PRO A 83 -12.93 1.88 7.12
C PRO A 83 -13.38 2.20 5.69
N TRP A 84 -13.61 1.17 4.87
CA TRP A 84 -14.03 1.29 3.47
C TRP A 84 -15.56 1.26 3.29
N TRP A 85 -16.33 0.89 4.31
CA TRP A 85 -17.80 0.76 4.21
C TRP A 85 -18.50 1.88 4.98
N ALA A 86 -19.02 2.87 4.25
CA ALA A 86 -19.62 4.05 4.86
C ALA A 86 -20.93 3.81 5.61
N ALA A 87 -21.56 2.63 5.46
CA ALA A 87 -22.74 2.27 6.24
C ALA A 87 -22.40 1.75 7.65
N GLY A 88 -21.12 1.51 7.95
CA GLY A 88 -20.65 1.13 9.27
C GLY A 88 -20.79 -0.37 9.56
N ALA A 89 -21.13 -0.73 10.79
CA ALA A 89 -21.37 -2.13 11.14
C ALA A 89 -22.65 -2.64 10.46
N GLY A 90 -22.64 -3.92 10.06
CA GLY A 90 -23.76 -4.53 9.36
C GLY A 90 -24.23 -5.80 10.03
N ARG A 91 -25.51 -6.10 9.84
CA ARG A 91 -26.17 -7.31 10.31
C ARG A 91 -26.95 -7.95 9.18
N LEU A 92 -26.87 -9.27 9.09
CA LEU A 92 -27.64 -10.11 8.19
C LEU A 92 -28.58 -10.98 9.03
N GLU A 93 -29.85 -11.05 8.67
CA GLU A 93 -30.82 -11.94 9.29
C GLU A 93 -31.72 -12.56 8.22
N GLY A 94 -32.22 -13.76 8.46
CA GLY A 94 -33.18 -14.35 7.54
C GLY A 94 -33.41 -15.82 7.78
N GLU A 95 -34.04 -16.46 6.81
CA GLU A 95 -34.35 -17.88 6.85
C GLU A 95 -34.33 -18.50 5.45
N VAL A 96 -34.01 -19.79 5.42
CA VAL A 96 -34.10 -20.66 4.26
C VAL A 96 -34.90 -21.88 4.66
N ASP A 97 -36.01 -22.16 3.98
CA ASP A 97 -36.79 -23.36 4.24
C ASP A 97 -36.30 -24.57 3.43
N LEU A 98 -36.77 -25.76 3.79
CA LEU A 98 -36.45 -27.00 3.08
C LEU A 98 -37.01 -27.08 1.65
N SER A 99 -37.97 -26.21 1.30
CA SER A 99 -38.49 -26.10 -0.08
C SER A 99 -37.59 -25.25 -0.99
N GLY A 100 -36.55 -24.65 -0.42
CA GLY A 100 -35.61 -23.76 -1.09
C GLY A 100 -36.09 -22.32 -1.18
N THR A 101 -37.16 -21.94 -0.48
CA THR A 101 -37.56 -20.53 -0.36
C THR A 101 -36.66 -19.84 0.65
N TYR A 102 -36.20 -18.65 0.32
CA TYR A 102 -35.32 -17.88 1.19
C TYR A 102 -35.72 -16.42 1.26
N ARG A 103 -35.49 -15.83 2.43
CA ARG A 103 -35.60 -14.41 2.69
C ARG A 103 -34.47 -13.98 3.61
N LEU A 104 -33.60 -13.14 3.11
CA LEU A 104 -32.48 -12.56 3.82
C LEU A 104 -32.62 -11.04 3.83
N ALA A 105 -32.37 -10.41 4.97
CA ALA A 105 -32.36 -8.98 5.17
C ALA A 105 -31.00 -8.56 5.71
N TYR A 106 -30.36 -7.62 5.02
CA TYR A 106 -29.13 -7.00 5.47
C TYR A 106 -29.39 -5.54 5.82
N ALA A 107 -28.85 -5.11 6.97
CA ALA A 107 -28.97 -3.76 7.48
C ALA A 107 -27.58 -3.26 7.93
N ALA A 108 -27.18 -2.11 7.40
CA ALA A 108 -26.00 -1.38 7.87
C ALA A 108 -26.29 0.13 7.83
N GLY A 109 -26.27 0.78 8.99
CA GLY A 109 -26.60 2.22 9.09
C GLY A 109 -27.95 2.55 8.43
N PRO A 110 -27.99 3.47 7.44
CA PRO A 110 -29.20 3.80 6.67
C PRO A 110 -29.50 2.86 5.50
N GLN A 111 -28.60 1.91 5.17
CA GLN A 111 -28.77 0.99 4.05
C GLN A 111 -29.53 -0.26 4.49
N ARG A 112 -30.51 -0.65 3.68
CA ARG A 112 -31.24 -1.90 3.78
C ARG A 112 -31.14 -2.64 2.45
N LEU A 113 -30.96 -3.95 2.52
CA LEU A 113 -31.01 -4.86 1.38
C LEU A 113 -31.91 -6.03 1.76
N THR A 114 -32.80 -6.43 0.86
CA THR A 114 -33.66 -7.60 1.02
C THR A 114 -33.43 -8.52 -0.15
N LEU A 115 -33.06 -9.76 0.12
CA LEU A 115 -32.90 -10.81 -0.86
C LEU A 115 -33.99 -11.86 -0.63
N THR A 116 -34.93 -11.99 -1.56
CA THR A 116 -35.98 -13.00 -1.54
C THR A 116 -35.89 -13.90 -2.75
N GLY A 117 -36.35 -15.14 -2.64
CA GLY A 117 -36.33 -16.03 -3.77
C GLY A 117 -36.71 -17.46 -3.45
N ARG A 118 -36.63 -18.30 -4.48
CA ARG A 118 -36.87 -19.74 -4.38
C ARG A 118 -35.89 -20.46 -5.30
N LEU A 119 -35.13 -21.39 -4.73
CA LEU A 119 -34.10 -22.16 -5.45
C LEU A 119 -33.13 -21.23 -6.20
N LEU A 120 -33.20 -21.25 -7.54
CA LEU A 120 -32.36 -20.45 -8.43
C LEU A 120 -33.05 -19.16 -8.90
N GLU A 121 -34.21 -18.80 -8.37
CA GLU A 121 -34.82 -17.50 -8.64
C GLU A 121 -34.55 -16.57 -7.45
N ALA A 122 -34.12 -15.34 -7.73
CA ALA A 122 -33.75 -14.37 -6.70
C ALA A 122 -34.24 -12.97 -7.05
N VAL A 123 -34.57 -12.19 -6.03
CA VAL A 123 -34.87 -10.76 -6.11
C VAL A 123 -34.08 -10.06 -5.01
N LEU A 124 -33.18 -9.16 -5.40
CA LEU A 124 -32.45 -8.29 -4.50
C LEU A 124 -33.04 -6.88 -4.59
N GLU A 125 -33.66 -6.42 -3.51
CA GLU A 125 -34.15 -5.06 -3.36
C GLU A 125 -33.20 -4.29 -2.44
N ALA A 126 -32.87 -3.06 -2.83
CA ALA A 126 -32.00 -2.18 -2.08
C ALA A 126 -32.69 -0.85 -1.80
N GLU A 127 -32.58 -0.41 -0.56
CA GLU A 127 -33.14 0.86 -0.09
C GLU A 127 -32.11 1.57 0.78
N GLY A 128 -31.66 2.74 0.34
CA GLY A 128 -30.72 3.54 1.10
C GLY A 128 -29.93 4.50 0.23
N PRO A 129 -29.05 5.29 0.85
CA PRO A 129 -28.26 6.29 0.14
C PRO A 129 -27.14 5.68 -0.72
N TYR A 130 -26.75 4.42 -0.45
CA TYR A 130 -25.59 3.80 -1.09
C TYR A 130 -25.95 2.86 -2.22
N ALA A 131 -27.09 2.17 -2.09
CA ALA A 131 -27.67 1.35 -3.13
C ALA A 131 -29.19 1.49 -3.10
N SER A 132 -29.81 1.67 -4.26
CA SER A 132 -31.26 1.79 -4.39
C SER A 132 -31.74 1.17 -5.70
N GLY A 133 -32.84 0.43 -5.65
CA GLY A 133 -33.40 -0.25 -6.82
C GLY A 133 -33.59 -1.74 -6.59
N ARG A 134 -33.67 -2.49 -7.68
CA ARG A 134 -34.01 -3.92 -7.64
C ARG A 134 -33.31 -4.68 -8.74
N LEU A 135 -32.69 -5.80 -8.39
CA LEU A 135 -32.17 -6.80 -9.30
C LEU A 135 -32.95 -8.10 -9.19
N THR A 136 -33.04 -8.85 -10.29
CA THR A 136 -33.61 -10.20 -10.32
C THR A 136 -32.60 -11.18 -10.89
N TYR A 137 -32.66 -12.44 -10.48
CA TYR A 137 -31.99 -13.58 -11.11
C TYR A 137 -33.06 -14.60 -11.55
N PRO A 138 -33.11 -15.03 -12.82
CA PRO A 138 -32.25 -14.64 -13.96
C PRO A 138 -32.20 -13.12 -14.23
N ALA A 139 -31.12 -12.68 -14.88
CA ALA A 139 -30.69 -11.29 -14.92
C ALA A 139 -31.78 -10.33 -15.39
N GLY A 140 -32.09 -9.35 -14.55
CA GLY A 140 -33.07 -8.29 -14.82
C GLY A 140 -33.06 -7.23 -13.73
N GLY A 141 -33.80 -6.14 -13.97
CA GLY A 141 -33.84 -4.98 -13.07
C GLY A 141 -32.67 -4.01 -13.24
N ASP A 142 -32.63 -3.01 -12.37
CA ASP A 142 -31.60 -1.97 -12.31
C ASP A 142 -31.38 -1.55 -10.85
N LEU A 143 -30.12 -1.39 -10.48
CA LEU A 143 -29.66 -0.99 -9.16
C LEU A 143 -28.73 0.20 -9.29
N ARG A 144 -29.17 1.34 -8.77
CA ARG A 144 -28.32 2.53 -8.65
C ARG A 144 -27.38 2.38 -7.45
N VAL A 145 -26.12 2.74 -7.65
CA VAL A 145 -25.07 2.68 -6.64
C VAL A 145 -24.44 4.06 -6.48
N ASP A 146 -24.33 4.55 -5.24
CA ASP A 146 -23.62 5.79 -4.87
C ASP A 146 -22.78 5.53 -3.62
N LEU A 147 -21.57 5.02 -3.82
CA LEU A 147 -20.69 4.55 -2.77
C LEU A 147 -19.57 5.56 -2.49
N PRO A 148 -19.57 6.24 -1.34
CA PRO A 148 -18.36 6.92 -0.89
C PRO A 148 -17.27 5.88 -0.60
N LEU A 149 -16.05 6.19 -1.01
CA LEU A 149 -14.84 5.39 -0.80
C LEU A 149 -13.87 6.20 0.05
N PRO A 150 -14.04 6.24 1.39
CA PRO A 150 -13.24 7.05 2.29
C PRO A 150 -11.72 6.84 2.16
N PRO A 151 -11.20 5.61 1.99
CA PRO A 151 -9.75 5.40 1.82
C PRO A 151 -9.16 6.08 0.59
N LEU A 152 -9.99 6.37 -0.42
CA LEU A 152 -9.59 7.04 -1.67
C LEU A 152 -10.04 8.51 -1.70
N GLU A 153 -10.65 9.01 -0.62
CA GLU A 153 -11.31 10.32 -0.58
C GLU A 153 -12.22 10.54 -1.81
N GLY A 154 -12.87 9.46 -2.23
CA GLY A 154 -13.60 9.39 -3.49
C GLY A 154 -15.04 8.93 -3.34
N ARG A 155 -15.76 8.89 -4.45
CA ARG A 155 -17.13 8.42 -4.56
C ARG A 155 -17.35 7.75 -5.90
N PHE A 156 -17.86 6.53 -5.85
CA PHE A 156 -18.34 5.81 -7.02
C PHE A 156 -19.82 6.07 -7.23
N ARG A 157 -20.22 6.46 -8.44
CA ARG A 157 -21.62 6.61 -8.85
C ARG A 157 -21.85 5.78 -10.10
N GLY A 158 -22.80 4.86 -10.05
CA GLY A 158 -23.05 3.96 -11.16
C GLY A 158 -24.39 3.26 -11.08
N ARG A 159 -24.56 2.32 -11.99
CA ARG A 159 -25.72 1.44 -12.08
C ARG A 159 -25.26 0.01 -12.34
N VAL A 160 -26.07 -0.92 -11.89
CA VAL A 160 -25.91 -2.35 -12.12
C VAL A 160 -27.21 -2.87 -12.70
N GLY A 161 -27.18 -3.51 -13.86
CA GLY A 161 -28.41 -3.99 -14.51
C GLY A 161 -28.14 -4.70 -15.84
N GLY A 162 -29.21 -5.15 -16.50
CA GLY A 162 -29.10 -5.83 -17.80
C GLY A 162 -28.50 -7.24 -17.74
N GLU A 163 -28.14 -7.76 -18.92
CA GLU A 163 -27.60 -9.13 -19.05
C GLU A 163 -26.27 -9.28 -18.30
N GLY A 164 -26.15 -10.33 -17.48
CA GLY A 164 -24.94 -10.59 -16.69
C GLY A 164 -24.65 -9.55 -15.59
N TYR A 165 -25.64 -8.70 -15.27
CA TYR A 165 -25.49 -7.56 -14.35
C TYR A 165 -24.33 -6.66 -14.76
N GLY A 166 -24.50 -6.02 -15.91
CA GLY A 166 -23.60 -4.98 -16.40
C GLY A 166 -23.44 -3.88 -15.35
N VAL A 167 -22.21 -3.41 -15.17
CA VAL A 167 -21.85 -2.35 -14.23
C VAL A 167 -21.34 -1.19 -15.05
N GLU A 168 -21.93 -0.02 -14.89
CA GLU A 168 -21.48 1.22 -15.54
C GLU A 168 -21.45 2.35 -14.52
N GLY A 169 -20.41 3.17 -14.53
CA GLY A 169 -20.32 4.26 -13.59
C GLY A 169 -19.03 5.05 -13.67
N VAL A 170 -18.89 5.92 -12.68
CA VAL A 170 -17.79 6.86 -12.56
C VAL A 170 -17.29 6.84 -11.12
N LEU A 171 -15.99 6.65 -10.95
CA LEU A 171 -15.29 6.89 -9.69
C LEU A 171 -14.64 8.27 -9.74
N GLU A 172 -15.09 9.16 -8.86
CA GLU A 172 -14.50 10.48 -8.64
C GLU A 172 -13.63 10.42 -7.40
N ALA A 173 -12.33 10.73 -7.49
CA ALA A 173 -11.42 10.72 -6.34
C ALA A 173 -10.37 11.82 -6.47
N GLY A 174 -10.22 12.65 -5.44
CA GLY A 174 -9.19 13.69 -5.34
C GLY A 174 -9.22 14.80 -6.41
N GLY A 175 -10.07 14.72 -7.44
CA GLY A 175 -10.05 15.59 -8.63
C GLY A 175 -9.92 14.83 -9.96
N GLY A 176 -9.61 13.53 -9.92
CA GLY A 176 -9.62 12.61 -11.06
C GLY A 176 -10.96 11.92 -11.28
N ARG A 177 -11.23 11.55 -12.54
CA ARG A 177 -12.41 10.80 -12.97
C ARG A 177 -11.99 9.49 -13.61
N VAL A 178 -12.52 8.37 -13.09
CA VAL A 178 -12.32 7.03 -13.66
C VAL A 178 -13.66 6.52 -14.17
N LEU A 179 -13.73 6.21 -15.45
CA LEU A 179 -14.87 5.50 -16.03
C LEU A 179 -14.76 4.02 -15.67
N VAL A 180 -15.89 3.44 -15.30
CA VAL A 180 -16.00 2.04 -14.88
C VAL A 180 -17.07 1.38 -15.72
N GLU A 181 -16.68 0.34 -16.45
CA GLU A 181 -17.60 -0.48 -17.25
C GLU A 181 -17.30 -1.96 -16.98
N GLY A 182 -18.31 -2.84 -17.01
CA GLY A 182 -18.09 -4.25 -16.75
C GLY A 182 -19.35 -5.05 -16.55
N ARG A 183 -19.21 -6.25 -15.99
CA ARG A 183 -20.29 -7.17 -15.66
C ARG A 183 -19.91 -8.07 -14.49
N LEU A 184 -20.89 -8.43 -13.66
CA LEU A 184 -20.65 -9.31 -12.51
C LEU A 184 -20.66 -10.80 -12.87
N LEU A 185 -21.36 -11.19 -13.94
CA LEU A 185 -21.57 -12.59 -14.32
C LEU A 185 -21.36 -12.82 -15.84
N PRO A 186 -20.25 -13.47 -16.25
CA PRO A 186 -19.05 -13.76 -15.47
C PRO A 186 -18.24 -12.47 -15.21
N LEU A 187 -17.62 -12.37 -14.04
CA LEU A 187 -16.87 -11.19 -13.59
C LEU A 187 -15.85 -10.72 -14.64
N ARG A 188 -16.12 -9.58 -15.26
CA ARG A 188 -15.23 -8.87 -16.19
C ARG A 188 -15.43 -7.37 -16.03
N GLY A 189 -14.40 -6.58 -16.26
CA GLY A 189 -14.53 -5.13 -16.20
C GLY A 189 -13.37 -4.39 -16.84
N GLU A 190 -13.61 -3.13 -17.11
CA GLU A 190 -12.65 -2.16 -17.63
C GLU A 190 -12.77 -0.88 -16.79
N LEU A 191 -11.62 -0.40 -16.33
CA LEU A 191 -11.48 0.90 -15.68
C LEU A 191 -10.66 1.77 -16.61
N VAL A 192 -11.18 2.93 -16.98
CA VAL A 192 -10.48 3.91 -17.81
C VAL A 192 -10.25 5.18 -17.01
N LEU A 193 -8.98 5.52 -16.83
CA LEU A 193 -8.53 6.74 -16.18
C LEU A 193 -8.19 7.77 -17.27
N GLU A 194 -8.92 8.88 -17.30
CA GLU A 194 -8.71 9.96 -18.28
C GLU A 194 -8.03 11.16 -17.62
N GLU A 195 -6.76 11.41 -17.97
CA GLU A 195 -5.97 12.61 -17.62
C GLU A 195 -6.08 13.07 -16.15
N ALA A 196 -6.06 12.11 -15.23
CA ALA A 196 -6.18 12.38 -13.81
C ALA A 196 -4.94 13.09 -13.28
N ALA A 197 -5.15 14.09 -12.40
CA ALA A 197 -4.04 14.78 -11.78
C ALA A 197 -3.36 13.85 -10.77
N LEU A 198 -2.04 13.71 -10.83
CA LEU A 198 -1.33 12.79 -9.94
C LEU A 198 -1.36 13.29 -8.49
N GLU A 199 -1.27 14.62 -8.32
CA GLU A 199 -1.36 15.31 -7.04
C GLU A 199 -2.62 14.93 -6.25
N ASP A 200 -3.74 14.72 -6.93
CA ASP A 200 -5.03 14.36 -6.33
C ASP A 200 -4.97 13.05 -5.53
N PHE A 201 -4.07 12.14 -5.88
CA PHE A 201 -3.94 10.83 -5.25
C PHE A 201 -2.79 10.76 -4.24
N VAL A 202 -1.70 11.49 -4.48
CA VAL A 202 -0.44 11.32 -3.74
C VAL A 202 0.05 12.56 -3.02
N ALA A 203 -0.63 13.71 -3.12
CA ALA A 203 -0.20 14.95 -2.46
C ALA A 203 -0.03 14.79 -0.94
N ARG A 204 -0.78 13.88 -0.32
CA ARG A 204 -0.60 13.54 1.10
C ARG A 204 0.80 13.03 1.44
N TYR A 205 1.42 12.30 0.53
CA TYR A 205 2.73 11.67 0.72
C TYR A 205 3.84 12.44 0.03
N VAL A 206 3.53 13.05 -1.12
CA VAL A 206 4.49 13.70 -2.02
C VAL A 206 3.89 15.04 -2.49
N PRO A 207 3.80 16.06 -1.61
CA PRO A 207 2.99 17.26 -1.84
C PRO A 207 3.43 18.15 -2.99
N TYR A 208 4.68 18.03 -3.45
CA TYR A 208 5.21 18.81 -4.56
C TYR A 208 5.27 18.03 -5.88
N LEU A 209 4.79 16.78 -5.88
CA LEU A 209 4.61 15.99 -7.10
C LEU A 209 3.33 16.42 -7.80
N LYS A 210 3.46 16.83 -9.06
CA LYS A 210 2.35 17.10 -9.95
C LYS A 210 2.39 16.16 -11.12
N GLY A 211 1.31 16.03 -11.86
CA GLY A 211 1.33 15.24 -13.08
C GLY A 211 -0.03 15.00 -13.67
N ARG A 212 -0.05 14.46 -14.89
CA ARG A 212 -1.26 13.96 -15.54
C ARG A 212 -1.01 12.54 -15.96
N VAL A 213 -1.89 11.64 -15.54
CA VAL A 213 -1.82 10.21 -15.84
C VAL A 213 -3.13 9.72 -16.41
N SER A 214 -3.03 8.98 -17.50
CA SER A 214 -4.14 8.28 -18.14
C SER A 214 -3.82 6.80 -18.17
N GLY A 215 -4.84 5.97 -18.19
CA GLY A 215 -4.60 4.54 -18.28
C GLY A 215 -5.85 3.71 -18.28
N ARG A 216 -5.63 2.40 -18.34
CA ARG A 216 -6.68 1.42 -18.46
C ARG A 216 -6.34 0.20 -17.63
N VAL A 217 -7.33 -0.35 -16.95
CA VAL A 217 -7.22 -1.62 -16.21
C VAL A 217 -8.33 -2.53 -16.68
N HIS A 218 -7.97 -3.71 -17.17
CA HIS A 218 -8.91 -4.76 -17.56
C HIS A 218 -8.93 -5.85 -16.49
N LEU A 219 -10.11 -6.28 -16.10
CA LEU A 219 -10.36 -7.30 -15.09
C LEU A 219 -11.04 -8.51 -15.76
N GLU A 220 -10.50 -9.69 -15.54
CA GLU A 220 -11.12 -10.96 -15.91
C GLU A 220 -11.05 -11.94 -14.73
N GLY A 221 -12.20 -12.24 -14.12
CA GLY A 221 -12.26 -13.00 -12.87
C GLY A 221 -11.49 -12.28 -11.76
N LEU A 222 -10.53 -12.98 -11.15
CA LEU A 222 -9.64 -12.44 -10.10
C LEU A 222 -8.30 -11.93 -10.63
N LYS A 223 -8.15 -11.78 -11.96
CA LYS A 223 -6.95 -11.26 -12.60
C LYS A 223 -7.23 -9.87 -13.15
N ALA A 224 -6.34 -8.93 -12.88
CA ALA A 224 -6.35 -7.61 -13.49
C ALA A 224 -5.06 -7.38 -14.29
N GLN A 225 -5.16 -6.68 -15.40
CA GLN A 225 -4.03 -6.22 -16.20
C GLN A 225 -4.24 -4.75 -16.50
N GLY A 226 -3.22 -3.94 -16.30
CA GLY A 226 -3.36 -2.50 -16.46
C GLY A 226 -2.13 -1.84 -17.05
N ALA A 227 -2.37 -0.68 -17.65
CA ALA A 227 -1.34 0.22 -18.11
C ALA A 227 -1.71 1.66 -17.76
N LEU A 228 -0.72 2.43 -17.30
CA LEU A 228 -0.78 3.85 -17.01
C LEU A 228 0.31 4.55 -17.83
N SER A 229 0.04 5.75 -18.31
CA SER A 229 0.99 6.59 -19.02
C SER A 229 0.69 8.05 -18.78
N GLY A 230 1.70 8.91 -18.87
CA GLY A 230 1.52 10.32 -18.61
C GLY A 230 2.80 11.09 -18.38
N ARG A 231 2.70 12.17 -17.61
CA ARG A 231 3.83 13.00 -17.19
C ARG A 231 3.76 13.27 -15.70
N VAL A 232 4.94 13.30 -15.10
CA VAL A 232 5.19 13.61 -13.70
C VAL A 232 6.07 14.85 -13.66
N GLU A 233 5.66 15.87 -12.92
CA GLU A 233 6.37 17.13 -12.77
C GLU A 233 6.74 17.37 -11.31
N VAL A 234 8.00 17.73 -11.08
CA VAL A 234 8.51 18.13 -9.76
C VAL A 234 9.40 19.33 -9.94
N ALA A 235 9.19 20.39 -9.14
CA ALA A 235 10.02 21.59 -9.14
C ALA A 235 10.28 22.15 -10.56
N GLY A 236 9.26 22.14 -11.43
CA GLY A 236 9.33 22.63 -12.81
C GLY A 236 9.98 21.67 -13.81
N THR A 237 10.43 20.49 -13.38
CA THR A 237 10.99 19.45 -14.26
C THR A 237 9.94 18.37 -14.54
N ALA A 238 9.53 18.24 -15.80
CA ALA A 238 8.59 17.22 -16.26
C ALA A 238 9.30 15.99 -16.83
N LEU A 239 8.91 14.81 -16.36
CA LEU A 239 9.40 13.50 -16.80
C LEU A 239 8.24 12.66 -17.36
N PRO A 240 8.40 12.01 -18.52
CA PRO A 240 7.41 11.05 -19.00
C PRO A 240 7.33 9.85 -18.05
N PHE A 241 6.13 9.32 -17.85
CA PHE A 241 5.85 8.16 -17.01
C PHE A 241 5.05 7.13 -17.80
N SER A 242 5.43 5.86 -17.66
CA SER A 242 4.64 4.73 -18.14
C SER A 242 4.79 3.56 -17.19
N PHE A 243 3.72 2.83 -16.94
CA PHE A 243 3.71 1.66 -16.08
C PHE A 243 2.70 0.65 -16.63
N SER A 244 3.06 -0.62 -16.69
CA SER A 244 2.16 -1.71 -17.03
C SER A 244 2.34 -2.84 -16.04
N GLY A 245 1.26 -3.52 -15.68
CA GLY A 245 1.34 -4.61 -14.72
C GLY A 245 0.15 -5.54 -14.73
N ASP A 246 0.35 -6.67 -14.06
CA ASP A 246 -0.63 -7.69 -13.81
C ASP A 246 -0.82 -7.89 -12.31
N LEU A 247 -2.06 -8.15 -11.90
CA LEU A 247 -2.44 -8.45 -10.53
C LEU A 247 -3.29 -9.73 -10.53
N GLY A 248 -2.93 -10.67 -9.67
CA GLY A 248 -3.60 -11.95 -9.52
C GLY A 248 -3.62 -12.39 -8.06
N ALA A 249 -3.97 -13.65 -7.81
CA ALA A 249 -4.14 -14.21 -6.46
C ALA A 249 -2.87 -14.12 -5.60
N GLY A 250 -2.72 -13.02 -4.86
CA GLY A 250 -1.59 -12.77 -3.95
C GLY A 250 -0.29 -12.32 -4.63
N LEU A 251 -0.33 -12.02 -5.93
CA LEU A 251 0.82 -11.60 -6.73
C LEU A 251 0.47 -10.34 -7.53
N ALA A 252 1.33 -9.34 -7.50
CA ALA A 252 1.27 -8.22 -8.46
C ALA A 252 2.65 -8.01 -9.09
N ARG A 253 2.71 -7.89 -10.40
CA ARG A 253 3.94 -7.59 -11.14
C ARG A 253 3.73 -6.37 -12.00
N GLY A 254 4.78 -5.60 -12.21
CA GLY A 254 4.71 -4.44 -13.08
C GLY A 254 6.08 -3.97 -13.54
N GLU A 255 6.08 -3.35 -14.71
CA GLU A 255 7.25 -2.78 -15.35
C GLU A 255 6.90 -1.37 -15.80
N GLY A 256 7.86 -0.46 -15.74
CA GLY A 256 7.61 0.93 -16.07
C GLY A 256 8.86 1.72 -16.40
N ARG A 257 8.65 2.96 -16.80
CA ARG A 257 9.67 3.95 -17.09
C ARG A 257 9.29 5.28 -16.47
N LEU A 258 10.28 5.97 -15.90
CA LEU A 258 10.19 7.35 -15.45
C LEU A 258 11.37 8.12 -16.04
N GLY A 259 11.10 8.97 -17.02
CA GLY A 259 12.13 9.48 -17.92
C GLY A 259 12.82 8.31 -18.65
N GLU A 260 14.14 8.27 -18.60
CA GLU A 260 14.94 7.18 -19.18
C GLU A 260 15.19 6.01 -18.23
N THR A 261 14.68 6.09 -17.00
CA THR A 261 14.87 5.05 -15.99
C THR A 261 13.80 3.98 -16.10
N ALA A 262 14.19 2.77 -16.51
CA ALA A 262 13.32 1.61 -16.44
C ALA A 262 13.30 1.05 -15.00
N PHE A 263 12.13 0.60 -14.57
CA PHE A 263 11.93 -0.05 -13.28
C PHE A 263 10.95 -1.23 -13.39
N ARG A 264 11.07 -2.15 -12.44
CA ARG A 264 10.22 -3.34 -12.30
C ARG A 264 9.87 -3.52 -10.83
N VAL A 265 8.63 -3.89 -10.58
CA VAL A 265 8.06 -4.13 -9.26
C VAL A 265 7.42 -5.50 -9.25
N ASP A 266 7.74 -6.31 -8.26
CA ASP A 266 7.06 -7.57 -7.97
C ASP A 266 6.59 -7.53 -6.50
N LEU A 267 5.33 -7.84 -6.25
CA LEU A 267 4.72 -7.94 -4.92
C LEU A 267 4.18 -9.35 -4.74
N GLU A 268 4.77 -10.10 -3.81
CA GLU A 268 4.39 -11.49 -3.53
C GLU A 268 4.36 -11.73 -2.03
N GLY A 269 3.26 -12.27 -1.50
CA GLY A 269 3.17 -12.68 -0.08
C GLY A 269 3.49 -11.55 0.91
N GLY A 270 3.17 -10.30 0.57
CA GLY A 270 3.45 -9.13 1.43
C GLY A 270 4.89 -8.62 1.36
N ARG A 271 5.70 -9.06 0.38
CA ARG A 271 7.05 -8.53 0.11
C ARG A 271 7.09 -7.82 -1.25
N LEU A 272 7.59 -6.58 -1.24
CA LEU A 272 7.80 -5.74 -2.42
C LEU A 272 9.26 -5.84 -2.87
N ASP A 273 9.49 -6.37 -4.05
CA ASP A 273 10.79 -6.42 -4.71
C ASP A 273 10.80 -5.36 -5.85
N LEU A 274 11.65 -4.33 -5.73
CA LEU A 274 11.82 -3.25 -6.70
C LEU A 274 13.21 -3.31 -7.33
N PHE A 275 13.26 -3.33 -8.66
CA PHE A 275 14.46 -3.18 -9.45
C PHE A 275 14.37 -1.91 -10.29
N ALA A 276 15.42 -1.11 -10.35
CA ALA A 276 15.50 0.01 -11.29
C ALA A 276 16.90 0.16 -11.89
N ALA A 277 16.96 0.60 -13.13
CA ALA A 277 18.19 0.88 -13.86
C ALA A 277 18.23 2.37 -14.25
N PRO A 278 18.54 3.27 -13.28
CA PRO A 278 18.58 4.70 -13.52
C PRO A 278 19.62 5.10 -14.55
N ARG A 279 19.23 5.97 -15.48
CA ARG A 279 20.07 6.55 -16.53
C ARG A 279 20.04 8.06 -16.42
N ALA A 280 21.10 8.65 -15.88
CA ALA A 280 21.16 10.07 -15.53
C ALA A 280 19.88 10.54 -14.79
N PHE A 281 19.40 9.72 -13.86
CA PHE A 281 18.15 10.00 -13.16
C PHE A 281 18.31 11.17 -12.20
N PRO A 282 17.43 12.19 -12.24
CA PRO A 282 17.53 13.37 -11.40
C PRO A 282 17.10 13.06 -9.96
N LEU A 283 18.02 12.53 -9.15
CA LEU A 283 17.80 12.15 -7.74
C LEU A 283 17.22 13.27 -6.89
N HIS A 284 17.64 14.51 -7.17
CA HIS A 284 17.16 15.69 -6.46
C HIS A 284 15.63 15.85 -6.56
N LEU A 285 14.99 15.36 -7.62
CA LEU A 285 13.53 15.40 -7.74
C LEU A 285 12.83 14.51 -6.72
N LEU A 286 13.43 13.39 -6.28
CA LEU A 286 12.82 12.54 -5.25
C LEU A 286 12.70 13.27 -3.92
N LEU A 287 13.75 14.00 -3.52
CA LEU A 287 13.69 14.84 -2.33
C LEU A 287 12.79 16.06 -2.58
N ALA A 288 12.88 16.69 -3.74
CA ALA A 288 12.09 17.89 -4.03
C ALA A 288 10.59 17.63 -4.04
N ALA A 289 10.17 16.42 -4.43
CA ALA A 289 8.77 16.01 -4.42
C ALA A 289 8.18 15.98 -2.99
N VAL A 290 9.02 15.77 -1.96
CA VAL A 290 8.61 15.73 -0.55
C VAL A 290 8.92 17.04 0.17
N ALA A 291 10.12 17.59 -0.01
CA ALA A 291 10.65 18.72 0.75
C ALA A 291 10.50 20.08 0.06
N GLY A 292 10.05 20.11 -1.20
CA GLY A 292 9.94 21.32 -2.01
C GLY A 292 11.19 21.61 -2.85
N PRO A 293 11.19 22.72 -3.62
CA PRO A 293 12.29 23.06 -4.52
C PRO A 293 13.65 23.12 -3.80
N LEU A 294 14.67 22.52 -4.42
CA LEU A 294 16.02 22.43 -3.86
C LEU A 294 17.01 23.26 -4.69
N GLU A 295 17.94 23.93 -4.01
CA GLU A 295 19.08 24.59 -4.65
C GLU A 295 20.18 23.54 -4.91
N GLY A 296 20.09 22.87 -6.07
CA GLY A 296 21.12 21.93 -6.54
C GLY A 296 20.54 20.69 -7.20
N GLU A 297 21.20 20.27 -8.28
CA GLU A 297 20.79 19.10 -9.06
C GLU A 297 21.77 17.96 -8.84
N ALA A 298 21.23 16.77 -8.54
CA ALA A 298 21.98 15.53 -8.47
C ALA A 298 21.43 14.56 -9.52
N TYR A 299 22.33 13.96 -10.31
CA TYR A 299 22.02 12.97 -11.33
C TYR A 299 22.76 11.66 -11.06
N TRP A 300 22.06 10.54 -11.20
CA TRP A 300 22.59 9.21 -10.91
C TRP A 300 22.40 8.23 -12.06
N THR A 301 23.45 7.48 -12.37
CA THR A 301 23.40 6.32 -13.26
C THR A 301 23.89 5.08 -12.54
N GLY A 302 23.16 3.97 -12.66
CA GLY A 302 23.52 2.73 -11.99
C GLY A 302 22.36 1.73 -11.89
N VAL A 303 22.35 0.97 -10.79
CA VAL A 303 21.34 -0.06 -10.51
C VAL A 303 20.83 0.06 -9.07
N LEU A 304 19.51 -0.04 -8.92
CA LEU A 304 18.78 -0.10 -7.66
C LEU A 304 18.12 -1.47 -7.51
N ARG A 305 18.30 -2.10 -6.35
CA ARG A 305 17.52 -3.26 -5.90
C ARG A 305 17.04 -3.03 -4.49
N LEU A 306 15.73 -3.02 -4.27
CA LEU A 306 15.11 -2.90 -2.96
C LEU A 306 14.21 -4.10 -2.72
N ARG A 307 14.23 -4.63 -1.49
CA ARG A 307 13.35 -5.70 -1.03
C ARG A 307 12.73 -5.26 0.28
N LEU A 308 11.44 -4.97 0.27
CA LEU A 308 10.74 -4.34 1.38
C LEU A 308 9.61 -5.25 1.86
N PRO A 309 9.67 -5.79 3.10
CA PRO A 309 8.51 -6.46 3.68
C PRO A 309 7.47 -5.41 4.08
N LEU A 310 6.23 -5.52 3.57
CA LEU A 310 5.19 -4.52 3.79
C LEU A 310 4.75 -4.42 5.26
N GLY A 311 4.90 -5.49 6.03
CA GLY A 311 4.57 -5.50 7.46
C GLY A 311 5.55 -4.70 8.33
N ASP A 312 6.80 -4.53 7.88
CA ASP A 312 7.80 -3.69 8.55
C ASP A 312 8.83 -3.19 7.51
N PRO A 313 8.53 -2.11 6.77
CA PRO A 313 9.38 -1.62 5.69
C PRO A 313 10.81 -1.25 6.14
N LEU A 314 11.01 -0.97 7.43
CA LEU A 314 12.32 -0.62 7.99
C LEU A 314 13.28 -1.81 8.01
N ARG A 315 12.77 -3.04 7.96
CA ARG A 315 13.59 -4.26 7.81
C ARG A 315 13.97 -4.55 6.37
N GLY A 316 13.66 -3.63 5.45
CA GLY A 316 13.99 -3.77 4.05
C GLY A 316 15.49 -3.87 3.77
N GLU A 317 15.84 -4.62 2.73
CA GLU A 317 17.19 -4.71 2.21
C GLU A 317 17.30 -3.88 0.93
N GLY A 318 18.39 -3.13 0.80
CA GLY A 318 18.65 -2.30 -0.37
C GLY A 318 20.08 -2.41 -0.86
N VAL A 319 20.25 -2.56 -2.17
CA VAL A 319 21.55 -2.47 -2.85
C VAL A 319 21.48 -1.36 -3.89
N LEU A 320 22.35 -0.37 -3.72
CA LEU A 320 22.53 0.74 -4.64
C LEU A 320 23.94 0.64 -5.23
N VAL A 321 24.04 0.46 -6.55
CA VAL A 321 25.33 0.42 -7.26
C VAL A 321 25.39 1.61 -8.20
N GLY A 322 26.30 2.54 -7.95
CA GLY A 322 26.47 3.73 -8.78
C GLY A 322 27.63 3.62 -9.75
N GLU A 323 27.35 3.92 -11.01
CA GLU A 323 28.37 4.07 -12.05
C GLU A 323 28.88 5.51 -12.09
N SER A 324 27.95 6.48 -12.00
CA SER A 324 28.29 7.91 -11.93
C SER A 324 27.29 8.71 -11.12
N LEU A 325 27.82 9.72 -10.43
CA LEU A 325 27.06 10.75 -9.72
C LEU A 325 27.58 12.12 -10.14
N ARG A 326 26.66 12.97 -10.62
CA ARG A 326 26.95 14.34 -11.05
C ARG A 326 26.16 15.31 -10.18
N PHE A 327 26.85 16.31 -9.64
CA PHE A 327 26.25 17.42 -8.92
C PHE A 327 26.40 18.70 -9.73
N VAL A 328 25.34 19.48 -9.83
CA VAL A 328 25.32 20.80 -10.46
C VAL A 328 24.74 21.78 -9.44
N GLY A 329 25.54 22.77 -9.04
CA GLY A 329 25.11 23.87 -8.16
C GLY A 329 25.62 25.21 -8.70
N ALA A 330 25.15 26.32 -8.12
CA ALA A 330 25.41 27.69 -8.53
C ALA A 330 26.93 28.04 -8.61
N GLY A 331 27.57 27.64 -9.71
CA GLY A 331 28.95 27.98 -10.07
C GLY A 331 29.93 26.82 -10.23
N THR A 332 29.60 25.57 -9.88
CA THR A 332 30.52 24.42 -10.10
C THR A 332 29.78 23.12 -10.42
N SER A 333 30.27 22.38 -11.42
CA SER A 333 29.84 21.00 -11.69
C SER A 333 30.94 20.04 -11.24
N SER A 334 30.60 19.07 -10.38
CA SER A 334 31.53 18.02 -9.95
C SER A 334 31.02 16.65 -10.37
N ARG A 335 31.95 15.80 -10.85
CA ARG A 335 31.68 14.40 -11.23
C ARG A 335 32.42 13.52 -10.24
N ALA A 336 31.70 12.80 -9.40
CA ALA A 336 32.29 11.81 -8.50
C ALA A 336 32.28 10.44 -9.19
N GLY A 337 33.44 9.83 -9.36
CA GLY A 337 33.59 8.45 -9.86
C GLY A 337 33.40 7.42 -8.75
N ARG A 338 32.71 6.32 -9.09
CA ARG A 338 32.47 5.06 -8.33
C ARG A 338 32.24 5.19 -6.80
N PRO A 339 30.98 5.25 -6.34
CA PRO A 339 30.64 4.81 -4.99
C PRO A 339 30.73 3.27 -4.89
N SER A 340 31.58 2.75 -4.00
CA SER A 340 31.65 1.31 -3.69
C SER A 340 30.42 0.85 -2.90
N ALA A 341 29.94 -0.36 -3.18
CA ALA A 341 28.78 -0.99 -2.53
C ALA A 341 28.82 -0.86 -0.99
N SER A 342 27.91 -0.08 -0.42
CA SER A 342 27.68 -0.01 1.02
C SER A 342 26.47 -0.87 1.38
N ARG A 343 26.66 -1.89 2.21
CA ARG A 343 25.59 -2.66 2.84
C ARG A 343 25.14 -1.88 4.08
N GLY A 344 24.05 -1.11 3.96
CA GLY A 344 23.52 -0.27 5.05
C GLY A 344 22.24 -0.86 5.63
N ALA A 345 22.25 -1.21 6.91
CA ALA A 345 21.02 -1.44 7.66
C ALA A 345 20.30 -0.09 7.82
N ALA A 346 19.00 -0.04 7.52
CA ALA A 346 18.22 1.18 7.56
C ALA A 346 17.99 1.64 9.01
N SER A 347 18.89 2.48 9.53
CA SER A 347 18.57 3.37 10.66
C SER A 347 19.10 4.78 10.36
N GLY A 348 18.17 5.74 10.25
CA GLY A 348 18.45 7.18 10.26
C GLY A 348 19.21 7.74 9.06
N TRP A 349 18.50 8.29 8.08
CA TRP A 349 19.10 9.21 7.12
C TRP A 349 19.42 10.55 7.80
N THR A 350 20.69 10.93 7.86
CA THR A 350 21.12 12.33 8.02
C THR A 350 22.19 12.64 6.96
N PRO A 351 22.01 13.65 6.09
CA PRO A 351 23.04 14.03 5.15
C PRO A 351 24.10 14.85 5.90
N SER A 352 25.34 14.38 5.95
CA SER A 352 26.48 15.23 6.32
C SER A 352 27.21 15.69 5.06
N ALA A 353 27.16 16.99 4.79
CA ALA A 353 28.00 17.64 3.80
C ALA A 353 29.28 18.12 4.49
N SER A 354 30.41 17.49 4.23
CA SER A 354 31.71 18.00 4.66
C SER A 354 32.12 19.18 3.78
N ARG A 355 32.31 20.36 4.38
CA ARG A 355 32.90 21.53 3.73
C ARG A 355 34.32 21.19 3.27
N ALA A 356 34.55 21.08 1.96
CA ALA A 356 35.89 21.11 1.40
C ALA A 356 36.41 22.57 1.44
N ARG A 357 37.43 22.81 2.25
CA ARG A 357 38.14 24.10 2.33
C ARG A 357 39.05 24.22 1.11
N ALA A 358 38.88 25.27 0.32
CA ALA A 358 39.80 25.63 -0.76
C ALA A 358 41.18 26.00 -0.17
N PRO A 359 42.32 25.59 -0.77
CA PRO A 359 43.61 26.17 -0.45
C PRO A 359 43.78 27.49 -1.23
N GLY A 360 43.82 28.60 -0.49
CA GLY A 360 44.16 29.91 -1.03
C GLY A 360 45.64 30.03 -1.38
N ARG A 361 45.93 30.73 -2.47
CA ARG A 361 47.27 31.17 -2.90
C ARG A 361 47.77 32.36 -2.06
N GLY A 362 49.09 32.38 -1.90
CA GLY A 362 49.94 33.50 -1.46
C GLY A 362 51.10 32.91 -0.64
N GLY A 363 52.38 33.01 -0.96
CA GLY A 363 53.16 33.82 -1.89
C GLY A 363 54.50 34.08 -1.19
N ALA A 364 55.62 33.85 -1.91
CA ALA A 364 56.98 34.40 -1.71
C ALA A 364 58.14 33.38 -1.53
N THR A 365 58.97 33.34 -2.59
CA THR A 365 60.46 33.36 -2.64
C THR A 365 61.32 32.31 -1.92
N GLY A 366 62.15 31.63 -2.72
CA GLY A 366 63.44 31.08 -2.30
C GLY A 366 63.81 29.74 -2.94
N ALA A 367 64.56 29.76 -4.05
CA ALA A 367 65.30 28.61 -4.60
C ALA A 367 66.77 28.65 -4.08
N PRO A 368 67.68 27.70 -4.40
CA PRO A 368 67.54 26.29 -4.83
C PRO A 368 68.41 25.32 -4.00
N ARG A 369 68.22 23.99 -4.13
CA ARG A 369 69.33 23.00 -4.08
C ARG A 369 68.94 21.62 -4.60
N GLU A 370 69.87 21.03 -5.33
CA GLU A 370 69.82 19.78 -6.10
C GLU A 370 69.87 18.49 -5.27
N ALA A 371 69.53 17.40 -5.97
CA ALA A 371 69.91 15.98 -5.77
C ALA A 371 69.22 15.26 -4.59
N THR A 372 68.79 13.99 -4.66
CA THR A 372 69.22 12.86 -5.49
C THR A 372 68.13 11.77 -5.40
N SER A 373 68.06 10.91 -6.41
CA SER A 373 67.31 9.66 -6.43
C SER A 373 67.83 8.65 -5.41
N THR A 374 66.94 8.02 -4.63
CA THR A 374 67.16 6.70 -4.04
C THR A 374 65.81 6.05 -3.70
N SER A 375 65.46 4.97 -4.41
CA SER A 375 64.68 3.87 -3.80
C SER A 375 65.64 3.04 -2.95
N PRO A 376 65.21 2.44 -1.83
CA PRO A 376 64.67 1.07 -1.93
C PRO A 376 63.62 0.66 -0.87
N SER A 377 62.88 -0.40 -1.23
CA SER A 377 62.42 -1.53 -0.40
C SER A 377 61.74 -1.31 0.96
N GLY A 378 60.57 -1.92 1.11
CA GLY A 378 60.29 -2.77 2.28
C GLY A 378 59.13 -2.36 3.18
N THR A 379 58.07 -3.18 3.12
CA THR A 379 57.22 -3.62 4.24
C THR A 379 56.26 -2.67 4.97
N ARG A 380 55.03 -3.21 5.07
CA ARG A 380 54.04 -3.09 6.15
C ARG A 380 53.21 -1.81 6.22
N SER A 381 51.96 -2.01 5.77
CA SER A 381 50.75 -1.32 6.18
C SER A 381 50.57 -1.26 7.70
N SER A 382 50.56 -0.03 8.24
CA SER A 382 49.82 0.37 9.45
C SER A 382 49.42 1.84 9.30
N PRO A 383 48.16 2.23 9.54
CA PRO A 383 47.69 3.60 9.36
C PRO A 383 48.15 4.50 10.53
N PRO A 384 48.40 5.81 10.29
CA PRO A 384 48.72 6.75 11.35
C PRO A 384 47.48 7.07 12.19
N SER A 385 47.67 7.09 13.50
CA SER A 385 46.73 7.58 14.51
C SER A 385 46.80 9.11 14.60
N TYR A 386 45.64 9.77 14.74
CA TYR A 386 45.58 11.19 15.10
C TYR A 386 44.79 11.40 16.39
N ARG A 387 45.46 12.08 17.31
CA ARG A 387 45.07 12.43 18.68
C ARG A 387 44.31 13.75 18.65
N TRP A 388 43.18 13.82 19.37
CA TRP A 388 42.38 15.04 19.50
C TRP A 388 43.01 15.99 20.53
N CYS A 389 43.24 17.25 20.14
CA CYS A 389 43.50 18.38 21.05
C CYS A 389 42.29 19.33 20.98
N PRO A 390 41.63 19.65 22.10
CA PRO A 390 40.51 20.58 22.08
C PRO A 390 41.01 22.04 22.02
N PRO A 391 40.29 22.95 21.35
CA PRO A 391 40.66 24.36 21.32
C PRO A 391 40.28 25.06 22.63
N SER A 392 41.19 25.92 23.08
CA SER A 392 41.01 26.90 24.15
C SER A 392 39.96 27.94 23.78
N SER A 393 38.99 28.16 24.66
CA SER A 393 38.03 29.28 24.60
C SER A 393 38.60 30.54 25.25
N PRO A 394 38.28 31.76 24.78
CA PRO A 394 38.47 32.96 25.58
C PRO A 394 37.15 33.59 26.08
N THR A 395 37.26 34.09 27.31
CA THR A 395 36.54 35.21 27.97
C THR A 395 35.11 35.01 28.53
N GLY A 396 34.99 35.18 29.86
CA GLY A 396 33.81 34.96 30.73
C GLY A 396 32.75 36.10 30.76
N PRO A 397 31.95 36.31 31.85
CA PRO A 397 32.39 36.37 33.25
C PRO A 397 31.50 35.66 34.32
N ARG A 398 32.09 35.49 35.53
CA ARG A 398 31.56 35.55 36.95
C ARG A 398 30.06 35.24 37.22
N ALA A 399 29.62 34.56 38.28
CA ALA A 399 30.18 34.26 39.61
C ALA A 399 29.21 33.37 40.45
N ARG A 400 29.77 32.60 41.43
CA ARG A 400 29.21 32.08 42.72
C ARG A 400 28.00 31.12 42.62
N GLY A 401 27.98 29.83 43.00
CA GLY A 401 28.55 29.03 44.13
C GLY A 401 27.37 28.39 44.92
N PRO A 402 27.49 27.36 45.80
CA PRO A 402 28.50 26.30 45.96
C PRO A 402 27.94 24.84 46.11
N TRP A 403 28.82 23.83 45.93
CA TRP A 403 28.91 22.50 46.63
C TRP A 403 27.79 21.44 46.41
N SER A 404 28.01 20.12 46.45
CA SER A 404 29.17 19.25 46.77
C SER A 404 29.02 17.82 46.18
N SER A 405 30.18 17.17 46.08
CA SER A 405 30.55 15.77 45.83
C SER A 405 29.58 14.61 46.11
N GLY A 406 29.66 13.60 45.23
CA GLY A 406 29.27 12.21 45.50
C GLY A 406 29.55 11.28 44.30
N SER A 407 30.74 10.69 44.25
CA SER A 407 31.05 9.53 43.40
C SER A 407 30.63 8.22 44.12
N PRO A 408 30.75 7.03 43.52
CA PRO A 408 30.19 6.56 42.26
C PRO A 408 29.44 5.22 42.46
N GLY A 409 28.44 4.88 41.63
CA GLY A 409 27.92 3.51 41.66
C GLY A 409 26.61 3.25 40.92
N ARG A 410 26.70 2.39 39.90
CA ARG A 410 25.65 1.52 39.31
C ARG A 410 24.42 2.19 38.67
N GLY A 411 24.31 1.96 37.37
CA GLY A 411 23.06 1.59 36.68
C GLY A 411 22.03 2.69 36.44
N SER A 412 21.86 3.08 35.18
CA SER A 412 20.62 3.71 34.67
C SER A 412 20.60 3.46 33.15
N ALA A 413 19.75 2.58 32.62
CA ALA A 413 18.32 2.81 32.40
C ALA A 413 18.06 4.19 31.79
N TRP A 414 17.89 4.23 30.47
CA TRP A 414 17.29 5.37 29.79
C TRP A 414 16.00 4.90 29.13
N SER A 415 14.89 5.32 29.74
CA SER A 415 13.54 5.26 29.20
C SER A 415 13.34 6.43 28.23
N PHE A 416 12.76 6.16 27.07
CA PHE A 416 12.24 7.22 26.21
C PHE A 416 10.78 7.47 26.57
N ARG A 417 10.51 8.66 27.13
CA ARG A 417 9.16 9.19 27.30
C ARG A 417 8.77 9.88 25.99
N ALA A 418 7.75 9.35 25.33
CA ALA A 418 7.09 10.03 24.23
C ALA A 418 6.51 11.37 24.72
N SER A 419 6.79 12.46 24.02
CA SER A 419 6.04 13.70 24.15
C SER A 419 5.51 14.10 22.79
N ALA A 420 4.19 14.27 22.77
CA ALA A 420 3.37 14.59 21.64
C ALA A 420 3.60 16.03 21.12
N SER A 421 3.43 16.18 19.80
CA SER A 421 2.95 17.35 19.07
C SER A 421 2.90 18.72 19.78
N ALA A 422 3.69 19.67 19.27
CA ALA A 422 3.35 21.10 19.26
C ALA A 422 4.14 21.81 18.15
N TRP A 423 3.69 21.71 16.89
CA TRP A 423 4.16 22.62 15.83
C TRP A 423 3.33 23.91 15.94
N GLY A 424 3.88 24.90 16.66
CA GLY A 424 3.36 26.27 16.69
C GLY A 424 3.74 27.06 15.42
N PRO A 425 3.12 28.24 15.19
CA PRO A 425 3.19 28.95 13.91
C PRO A 425 4.57 29.58 13.68
N TRP A 426 5.19 29.25 12.56
CA TRP A 426 6.42 29.89 12.11
C TRP A 426 6.11 31.28 11.54
N ARG A 427 6.49 32.35 12.25
CA ARG A 427 6.56 33.70 11.69
C ARG A 427 7.72 33.79 10.72
N ALA A 428 7.42 34.12 9.46
CA ALA A 428 8.41 34.55 8.50
C ALA A 428 8.81 36.01 8.80
N SER A 429 10.07 36.24 9.16
CA SER A 429 10.69 37.57 9.12
C SER A 429 11.47 37.70 7.81
N SER A 430 10.96 38.51 6.88
CA SER A 430 11.62 38.85 5.63
C SER A 430 12.72 39.89 5.84
N PRO A 431 13.90 39.76 5.20
CA PRO A 431 14.86 40.85 5.13
C PRO A 431 14.35 41.89 4.13
N ARG A 432 14.26 43.16 4.56
CA ARG A 432 14.03 44.29 3.67
C ARG A 432 15.30 44.62 2.90
N ALA A 433 15.18 44.71 1.57
CA ALA A 433 15.93 45.61 0.70
C ALA A 433 14.88 46.51 0.02
N SER A 434 15.06 47.81 -0.24
CA SER A 434 16.26 48.58 -0.61
C SER A 434 15.99 50.11 -0.52
N SER A 435 17.08 50.87 -0.27
CA SER A 435 17.55 52.18 -0.84
C SER A 435 16.62 53.43 -0.95
N PRO A 436 17.15 54.67 -1.08
CA PRO A 436 18.55 55.13 -1.21
C PRO A 436 19.22 55.62 0.08
#